data_AF-A0A9P0HLZ1-F1
#
_entry.id   AF-A0A9P0HLZ1-F1
#
_cell.length_a   1.000
_cell.length_b   1.000
_cell.length_c   1.000
_cell.angle_alpha   90.00
_cell.angle_beta   90.00
_cell.angle_gamma   90.00
#
_symmetry.space_group_name_H-M   'P 1'
#
loop_
_entity.id
_entity.type
_entity.pdbx_description
1 polymer ?
#
loop_
_entity_poly.entity_id
_entity_poly.type
_entity_poly.pdbx_seq_one_letter_code
_entity_poly.pdbx_strand_id
1 'polypeptide(L)'
;MCCNIFNIRLKEGHDEVPSFVELIRFLTLYLDFETTKTIEKWGNKHILKPDEDTRAFFVFVKSEINKTLRKEREDVTIVIEELITDYQLQMQNYARHSSSDDSHDAIRIDAGMKLIEGLEGMIPEPKRSNFKHKTLHVTKDCLEDYVNDVREELDGYIYDREYEIQQRLTVLLANFKNDLFALSRQLRVVSKIDLLMEELQNENISVEEKANIYNIAVPIKNSLKKEMFTSAMEENISELIITLFMLAERVKSRKIRKRAKELKMTVNYLFEEYSKHH
;
A
#
# COMPACT_ATOMS: atom_id res chain seq x y z
N MET A 1 -25.89 12.54 1.75
CA MET A 1 -24.76 12.10 0.89
C MET A 1 -24.57 10.62 1.12
N CYS A 2 -24.76 9.82 0.07
CA CYS A 2 -24.82 8.37 0.15
C CYS A 2 -23.42 7.76 0.32
N CYS A 3 -23.20 7.09 1.46
CA CYS A 3 -22.11 6.14 1.64
C CYS A 3 -22.31 4.95 0.69
N ASN A 4 -21.62 4.95 -0.44
CA ASN A 4 -21.47 3.73 -1.24
C ASN A 4 -20.37 2.87 -0.60
N ILE A 5 -20.78 2.06 0.37
CA ILE A 5 -20.05 0.87 0.79
C ILE A 5 -20.08 -0.07 -0.41
N PHE A 6 -19.01 -0.06 -1.22
CA PHE A 6 -18.84 -1.05 -2.27
C PHE A 6 -18.67 -2.43 -1.62
N ASN A 7 -19.73 -3.20 -1.72
CA ASN A 7 -19.83 -4.60 -1.35
C ASN A 7 -19.00 -5.40 -2.38
N ILE A 8 -17.69 -5.51 -2.17
CA ILE A 8 -16.87 -6.40 -2.98
C ILE A 8 -17.16 -7.83 -2.52
N ARG A 9 -18.07 -8.50 -3.22
CA ARG A 9 -18.21 -9.97 -3.16
C ARG A 9 -17.00 -10.59 -3.85
N LEU A 10 -15.92 -10.80 -3.11
CA LEU A 10 -14.80 -11.64 -3.53
C LEU A 10 -15.15 -13.09 -3.19
N LYS A 11 -15.41 -13.90 -4.23
CA LYS A 11 -15.62 -15.35 -4.07
C LYS A 11 -14.31 -16.10 -4.27
N GLU A 12 -13.96 -16.83 -3.22
CA GLU A 12 -13.25 -18.11 -3.15
C GLU A 12 -11.89 -18.21 -3.85
N GLY A 13 -10.82 -18.22 -3.03
CA GLY A 13 -9.59 -18.91 -3.40
C GLY A 13 -8.30 -18.44 -2.76
N HIS A 14 -8.27 -17.28 -2.09
CA HIS A 14 -7.19 -16.81 -1.22
C HIS A 14 -7.82 -15.84 -0.23
N ASP A 15 -7.80 -16.19 1.05
CA ASP A 15 -8.07 -15.17 2.07
C ASP A 15 -7.00 -14.08 1.90
N GLU A 16 -7.47 -12.86 1.62
CA GLU A 16 -6.73 -11.81 0.92
C GLU A 16 -5.41 -11.43 1.62
N VAL A 17 -4.30 -11.34 0.87
CA VAL A 17 -3.03 -10.83 1.39
C VAL A 17 -3.26 -9.40 1.92
N PRO A 18 -3.18 -9.14 3.24
CA PRO A 18 -3.69 -7.90 3.81
C PRO A 18 -3.00 -6.64 3.27
N SER A 19 -1.68 -6.70 3.07
CA SER A 19 -0.93 -5.59 2.48
C SER A 19 -1.32 -5.29 1.03
N PHE A 20 -1.76 -6.30 0.28
CA PHE A 20 -2.24 -6.13 -1.08
C PHE A 20 -3.60 -5.43 -1.11
N VAL A 21 -4.51 -5.81 -0.19
CA VAL A 21 -5.81 -5.15 -0.03
C VAL A 21 -5.62 -3.68 0.32
N GLU A 22 -4.71 -3.39 1.25
CA GLU A 22 -4.40 -2.02 1.65
C GLU A 22 -3.81 -1.22 0.48
N LEU A 23 -2.90 -1.82 -0.29
CA LEU A 23 -2.35 -1.22 -1.50
C LEU A 23 -3.46 -0.89 -2.50
N ILE A 24 -4.35 -1.83 -2.83
CA ILE A 24 -5.43 -1.58 -3.80
C ILE A 24 -6.37 -0.49 -3.30
N ARG A 25 -6.78 -0.50 -2.03
CA ARG A 25 -7.60 0.57 -1.45
C ARG A 25 -6.93 1.93 -1.55
N PHE A 26 -5.64 2.01 -1.25
CA PHE A 26 -4.89 3.25 -1.42
C PHE A 26 -4.88 3.72 -2.88
N LEU A 27 -4.63 2.82 -3.82
CA LEU A 27 -4.57 3.15 -5.25
C LEU A 27 -5.93 3.63 -5.80
N THR A 28 -7.05 3.09 -5.32
CA THR A 28 -8.40 3.55 -5.74
C THR A 28 -8.70 5.02 -5.41
N LEU A 29 -7.92 5.63 -4.51
CA LEU A 29 -8.06 7.05 -4.19
C LEU A 29 -7.44 7.97 -5.26
N TYR A 30 -6.54 7.45 -6.09
CA TYR A 30 -5.72 8.24 -7.01
C TYR A 30 -5.77 7.75 -8.45
N LEU A 31 -6.03 6.47 -8.69
CA LEU A 31 -6.04 5.87 -10.01
C LEU A 31 -7.46 5.63 -10.49
N ASP A 32 -7.63 5.65 -11.82
CA ASP A 32 -8.89 5.25 -12.42
C ASP A 32 -9.16 3.74 -12.23
N PHE A 33 -10.40 3.37 -12.48
CA PHE A 33 -10.87 2.00 -12.28
C PHE A 33 -10.11 0.97 -13.13
N GLU A 34 -9.83 1.25 -14.40
CA GLU A 34 -9.20 0.29 -15.30
C GLU A 34 -7.72 0.09 -14.97
N THR A 35 -7.02 1.17 -14.62
CA THR A 35 -5.64 1.08 -14.14
C THR A 35 -5.55 0.31 -12.83
N THR A 36 -6.43 0.61 -11.87
CA THR A 36 -6.48 -0.12 -10.58
C THR A 36 -6.74 -1.61 -10.80
N LYS A 37 -7.72 -1.96 -11.65
CA LYS A 37 -8.05 -3.35 -11.98
C LYS A 37 -6.89 -4.08 -12.68
N THR A 38 -6.11 -3.38 -13.50
CA THR A 38 -4.91 -3.93 -14.13
C THR A 38 -3.85 -4.27 -13.09
N ILE A 39 -3.61 -3.36 -12.14
CA ILE A 39 -2.69 -3.55 -11.01
C ILE A 39 -3.18 -4.71 -10.14
N GLU A 40 -4.47 -4.76 -9.82
CA GLU A 40 -5.08 -5.83 -9.03
C GLU A 40 -4.86 -7.20 -9.69
N LYS A 41 -5.09 -7.30 -11.00
CA LYS A 41 -4.87 -8.54 -11.77
C LYS A 41 -3.39 -8.96 -11.78
N TRP A 42 -2.45 -8.02 -11.88
CA TRP A 42 -1.02 -8.34 -11.83
C TRP A 42 -0.57 -8.76 -10.43
N GLY A 43 -1.01 -8.05 -9.38
CA GLY A 43 -0.69 -8.41 -8.00
C GLY A 43 -1.23 -9.80 -7.63
N ASN A 44 -2.45 -10.14 -8.04
CA ASN A 44 -3.01 -11.48 -7.85
C ASN A 44 -2.17 -12.59 -8.53
N LYS A 45 -1.56 -12.32 -9.69
CA LYS A 45 -0.64 -13.27 -10.31
C LYS A 45 0.62 -13.49 -9.47
N HIS A 46 1.16 -12.44 -8.89
CA HIS A 46 2.31 -12.55 -7.99
C HIS A 46 1.94 -13.26 -6.68
N ILE A 47 0.73 -13.09 -6.15
CA ILE A 47 0.26 -13.85 -4.98
C ILE A 47 0.21 -15.36 -5.29
N LEU A 48 -0.25 -15.73 -6.49
CA LEU A 48 -0.26 -17.12 -6.94
C LEU A 48 1.14 -17.69 -7.20
N LYS A 49 2.09 -16.82 -7.55
CA LYS A 49 3.47 -17.17 -7.90
C LYS A 49 4.47 -16.21 -7.25
N PRO A 50 4.65 -16.29 -5.93
CA PRO A 50 5.40 -15.30 -5.16
C PRO A 50 6.91 -15.29 -5.46
N ASP A 51 7.44 -16.32 -6.12
CA ASP A 51 8.84 -16.38 -6.58
C ASP A 51 9.09 -15.61 -7.90
N GLU A 52 8.05 -15.17 -8.62
CA GLU A 52 8.21 -14.38 -9.85
C GLU A 52 8.73 -12.97 -9.57
N ASP A 53 9.53 -12.41 -10.49
CA ASP A 53 10.09 -11.06 -10.35
C ASP A 53 8.99 -9.98 -10.33
N THR A 54 8.93 -9.22 -9.23
CA THR A 54 7.95 -8.16 -8.99
C THR A 54 8.44 -6.78 -9.41
N ARG A 55 9.68 -6.63 -9.89
CA ARG A 55 10.27 -5.33 -10.20
C ARG A 55 9.45 -4.55 -11.22
N ALA A 56 9.04 -5.20 -12.32
CA ALA A 56 8.24 -4.57 -13.36
C ALA A 56 6.88 -4.09 -12.83
N PHE A 57 6.23 -4.90 -11.99
CA PHE A 57 4.99 -4.52 -11.31
C PHE A 57 5.18 -3.28 -10.43
N PHE A 58 6.26 -3.22 -9.64
CA PHE A 58 6.50 -2.11 -8.70
C PHE A 58 6.82 -0.82 -9.45
N VAL A 59 7.60 -0.90 -10.52
CA VAL A 59 7.90 0.24 -11.40
C VAL A 59 6.62 0.74 -12.07
N PHE A 60 5.77 -0.16 -12.53
CA PHE A 60 4.49 0.21 -13.14
C PHE A 60 3.59 0.95 -12.15
N VAL A 61 3.36 0.42 -10.95
CA VAL A 61 2.52 1.08 -9.93
C VAL A 61 3.04 2.48 -9.58
N LYS A 62 4.36 2.62 -9.35
CA LYS A 62 4.97 3.93 -9.06
C LYS A 62 4.82 4.90 -10.22
N SER A 63 4.99 4.41 -11.45
CA SER A 63 4.80 5.22 -12.67
C SER A 63 3.38 5.76 -12.77
N GLU A 64 2.35 4.92 -12.57
CA GLU A 64 0.97 5.36 -12.69
C GLU A 64 0.59 6.40 -11.63
N ILE A 65 1.01 6.20 -10.37
CA ILE A 65 0.79 7.21 -9.32
C ILE A 65 1.52 8.52 -9.66
N ASN A 66 2.77 8.46 -10.13
CA ASN A 66 3.51 9.67 -10.48
C ASN A 66 2.90 10.42 -11.67
N LYS A 67 2.32 9.71 -12.64
CA LYS A 67 1.59 10.34 -13.75
C LYS A 67 0.35 11.08 -13.24
N THR A 68 -0.45 10.44 -12.38
CA THR A 68 -1.65 11.08 -11.82
C THR A 68 -1.27 12.29 -10.98
N LEU A 69 -0.31 12.17 -10.06
CA LEU A 69 0.12 13.29 -9.22
C LEU A 69 0.63 14.47 -10.04
N ARG A 70 1.44 14.20 -11.08
CA ARG A 70 1.92 15.25 -11.99
C ARG A 70 0.77 15.99 -12.67
N LYS A 71 -0.22 15.25 -13.14
CA LYS A 71 -1.40 15.84 -13.78
C LYS A 71 -2.23 16.64 -12.76
N GLU A 72 -2.48 16.10 -11.57
CA GLU A 72 -3.18 16.82 -10.49
C GLU A 72 -2.45 18.12 -10.15
N ARG A 73 -1.12 18.10 -10.05
CA ARG A 73 -0.33 19.31 -9.82
C ARG A 73 -0.49 20.31 -10.95
N GLU A 74 -0.36 19.89 -12.20
CA GLU A 74 -0.54 20.77 -13.35
C GLU A 74 -1.94 21.41 -13.36
N ASP A 75 -2.99 20.62 -13.12
CA ASP A 75 -4.38 21.09 -13.05
C ASP A 75 -4.58 22.08 -11.88
N VAL A 76 -4.05 21.77 -10.69
CA VAL A 76 -4.15 22.64 -9.51
C VAL A 76 -3.36 23.94 -9.69
N THR A 77 -2.15 23.88 -10.25
CA THR A 77 -1.35 25.07 -10.53
C THR A 77 -2.06 26.02 -11.50
N ILE A 78 -2.73 25.49 -12.54
CA ILE A 78 -3.53 26.31 -13.47
C ILE A 78 -4.65 27.05 -12.71
N VAL A 79 -5.42 26.34 -11.89
CA VAL A 79 -6.53 26.95 -11.15
C VAL A 79 -6.03 27.99 -10.13
N ILE A 80 -4.92 27.72 -9.45
CA ILE A 80 -4.30 28.67 -8.52
C ILE A 80 -3.89 29.95 -9.26
N GLU A 81 -3.23 29.84 -10.41
CA GLU A 81 -2.81 31.01 -11.18
C GLU A 81 -3.98 31.80 -11.76
N GLU A 82 -5.08 31.14 -12.14
CA GLU A 82 -6.32 31.80 -12.54
C GLU A 82 -6.91 32.62 -11.38
N LEU A 83 -7.02 32.03 -10.18
CA LEU A 83 -7.54 32.71 -8.99
C LEU A 83 -6.67 33.89 -8.57
N ILE A 84 -5.35 33.74 -8.64
CA ILE A 84 -4.40 34.82 -8.33
C ILE A 84 -4.49 35.94 -9.36
N THR A 85 -4.60 35.60 -10.65
CA THR A 85 -4.76 36.59 -11.72
C THR A 85 -6.03 37.40 -11.55
N ASP A 86 -7.15 36.74 -11.24
CA ASP A 86 -8.43 37.39 -10.96
C ASP A 86 -8.34 38.32 -9.75
N TYR A 87 -7.68 37.90 -8.68
CA TYR A 87 -7.41 38.74 -7.52
C TYR A 87 -6.58 39.98 -7.92
N GLN A 88 -5.46 39.80 -8.62
CA GLN A 88 -4.60 40.90 -9.05
C GLN A 88 -5.32 41.89 -9.97
N LEU A 89 -6.15 41.41 -10.91
CA LEU A 89 -6.94 42.24 -11.81
C LEU A 89 -7.96 43.08 -11.06
N GLN A 90 -8.67 42.50 -10.10
CA GLN A 90 -9.57 43.26 -9.22
C GLN A 90 -8.77 44.37 -8.53
N MET A 91 -7.68 44.04 -7.87
CA MET A 91 -6.87 45.00 -7.11
C MET A 91 -6.28 46.13 -7.96
N GLN A 92 -5.84 45.83 -9.20
CA GLN A 92 -5.38 46.83 -10.15
C GLN A 92 -6.51 47.75 -10.65
N ASN A 93 -7.68 47.19 -10.97
CA ASN A 93 -8.83 47.98 -11.42
C ASN A 93 -9.28 48.96 -10.32
N TYR A 94 -9.24 48.53 -9.06
CA TYR A 94 -9.59 49.38 -7.94
C TYR A 94 -8.56 50.47 -7.65
N ALA A 95 -7.26 50.16 -7.74
CA ALA A 95 -6.21 51.18 -7.62
C ALA A 95 -6.29 52.30 -8.67
N ARG A 96 -6.93 52.05 -9.82
CA ARG A 96 -7.13 53.02 -10.91
C ARG A 96 -8.40 53.88 -10.78
N HIS A 97 -9.41 53.41 -10.05
CA HIS A 97 -10.76 54.00 -10.05
C HIS A 97 -11.29 54.42 -8.68
N SER A 98 -10.57 54.14 -7.59
CA SER A 98 -10.94 54.57 -6.24
C SER A 98 -10.24 55.86 -5.83
N SER A 99 -11.00 56.79 -5.25
CA SER A 99 -10.51 58.06 -4.69
C SER A 99 -10.69 58.17 -3.16
N SER A 100 -11.10 57.08 -2.48
CA SER A 100 -11.29 57.07 -1.01
C SER A 100 -10.75 55.79 -0.36
N ASP A 101 -10.04 55.94 0.77
CA ASP A 101 -9.38 54.85 1.51
C ASP A 101 -10.36 53.83 2.11
N ASP A 102 -11.53 54.26 2.60
CA ASP A 102 -12.53 53.35 3.19
C ASP A 102 -13.14 52.36 2.17
N SER A 103 -13.20 52.76 0.88
CA SER A 103 -13.68 51.88 -0.19
C SER A 103 -12.63 50.82 -0.56
N HIS A 104 -11.35 51.13 -0.37
CA HIS A 104 -10.24 50.25 -0.69
C HIS A 104 -10.18 49.00 0.21
N ASP A 105 -10.47 49.17 1.51
CA ASP A 105 -10.43 48.07 2.47
C ASP A 105 -11.54 47.03 2.22
N ALA A 106 -12.78 47.47 1.99
CA ALA A 106 -13.92 46.58 1.76
C ALA A 106 -13.73 45.71 0.49
N ILE A 107 -13.23 46.34 -0.56
CA ILE A 107 -12.96 45.70 -1.85
C ILE A 107 -11.80 44.70 -1.76
N ARG A 108 -10.73 45.06 -1.05
CA ARG A 108 -9.59 44.17 -0.82
C ARG A 108 -10.01 42.92 -0.06
N ILE A 109 -10.82 43.11 0.99
CA ILE A 109 -11.35 42.02 1.79
C ILE A 109 -12.24 41.12 0.92
N ASP A 110 -13.15 41.68 0.12
CA ASP A 110 -14.00 40.90 -0.79
C ASP A 110 -13.19 40.08 -1.81
N ALA A 111 -12.23 40.70 -2.49
CA ALA A 111 -11.40 40.02 -3.47
C ALA A 111 -10.54 38.91 -2.86
N GLY A 112 -9.95 39.16 -1.68
CA GLY A 112 -9.17 38.15 -0.98
C GLY A 112 -10.03 37.03 -0.39
N MET A 113 -11.27 37.30 0.01
CA MET A 113 -12.21 36.25 0.41
C MET A 113 -12.58 35.37 -0.78
N LYS A 114 -12.83 35.96 -1.96
CA LYS A 114 -13.09 35.19 -3.20
C LYS A 114 -11.91 34.31 -3.61
N LEU A 115 -10.68 34.80 -3.48
CA LEU A 115 -9.47 33.98 -3.68
C LEU A 115 -9.48 32.75 -2.75
N ILE A 116 -9.80 32.95 -1.47
CA ILE A 116 -9.81 31.86 -0.47
C ILE A 116 -10.97 30.89 -0.69
N GLU A 117 -12.14 31.38 -1.09
CA GLU A 117 -13.28 30.55 -1.50
C GLU A 117 -12.95 29.74 -2.76
N GLY A 118 -12.23 30.31 -3.72
CA GLY A 118 -11.74 29.58 -4.89
C GLY A 118 -10.76 28.45 -4.54
N LEU A 119 -9.98 28.63 -3.47
CA LEU A 119 -9.09 27.60 -2.92
C LEU A 119 -9.82 26.57 -2.04
N GLU A 120 -11.14 26.71 -1.87
CA GLU A 120 -11.93 25.79 -1.06
C GLU A 120 -11.91 24.37 -1.66
N GLY A 121 -11.60 23.36 -0.83
CA GLY A 121 -11.51 21.97 -1.28
C GLY A 121 -10.15 21.61 -1.90
N MET A 122 -9.30 22.59 -2.24
CA MET A 122 -7.93 22.35 -2.69
C MET A 122 -6.93 22.34 -1.53
N ILE A 123 -7.16 23.17 -0.52
CA ILE A 123 -6.30 23.30 0.66
C ILE A 123 -7.07 23.07 1.96
N PRO A 124 -6.41 22.57 3.03
CA PRO A 124 -7.05 22.28 4.30
C PRO A 124 -7.41 23.56 5.07
N GLU A 125 -8.44 23.48 5.92
CA GLU A 125 -8.98 24.62 6.68
C GLU A 125 -7.93 25.43 7.45
N PRO A 126 -6.90 24.84 8.11
CA PRO A 126 -5.87 25.63 8.80
C PRO A 126 -5.12 26.59 7.86
N LYS A 127 -4.80 26.17 6.63
CA LYS A 127 -4.17 27.03 5.62
C LYS A 127 -5.15 28.11 5.13
N ARG A 128 -6.42 27.76 4.90
CA ARG A 128 -7.46 28.74 4.53
C ARG A 128 -7.60 29.82 5.59
N SER A 129 -7.69 29.44 6.85
CA SER A 129 -7.78 30.35 7.99
C SER A 129 -6.56 31.28 8.09
N ASN A 130 -5.35 30.76 7.85
CA ASN A 130 -4.14 31.56 7.77
C ASN A 130 -4.23 32.61 6.65
N PHE A 131 -4.64 32.20 5.45
CA PHE A 131 -4.84 33.13 4.34
C PHE A 131 -5.92 34.18 4.63
N LYS A 132 -7.05 33.81 5.26
CA LYS A 132 -8.09 34.77 5.69
C LYS A 132 -7.51 35.82 6.60
N HIS A 133 -6.71 35.41 7.57
CA HIS A 133 -6.05 36.33 8.49
C HIS A 133 -5.09 37.27 7.76
N LYS A 134 -4.22 36.72 6.90
CA LYS A 134 -3.28 37.52 6.09
C LYS A 134 -4.01 38.55 5.22
N THR A 135 -5.09 38.16 4.54
CA THR A 135 -5.92 39.03 3.69
C THR A 135 -6.40 40.29 4.40
N LEU A 136 -6.76 40.19 5.69
CA LEU A 136 -7.24 41.33 6.48
C LEU A 136 -6.16 42.39 6.71
N HIS A 137 -4.88 42.01 6.62
CA HIS A 137 -3.73 42.86 6.91
C HIS A 137 -2.96 43.32 5.68
N VAL A 138 -3.37 42.93 4.47
CA VAL A 138 -2.71 43.36 3.22
C VAL A 138 -2.93 44.85 3.01
N THR A 139 -1.85 45.62 2.84
CA THR A 139 -1.93 47.02 2.41
C THR A 139 -1.71 47.13 0.91
N LYS A 140 -2.00 48.31 0.31
CA LYS A 140 -1.80 48.56 -1.12
C LYS A 140 -0.35 48.32 -1.56
N ASP A 141 0.61 48.66 -0.70
CA ASP A 141 2.05 48.55 -0.98
C ASP A 141 2.60 47.13 -0.79
N CYS A 142 1.84 46.23 -0.16
CA CYS A 142 2.24 44.87 0.17
C CYS A 142 1.48 43.80 -0.64
N LEU A 143 0.81 44.21 -1.71
CA LEU A 143 -0.02 43.30 -2.52
C LEU A 143 0.80 42.25 -3.27
N GLU A 144 1.92 42.66 -3.84
CA GLU A 144 2.81 41.77 -4.59
C GLU A 144 3.47 40.76 -3.65
N ASP A 145 3.93 41.22 -2.48
CA ASP A 145 4.46 40.36 -1.41
C ASP A 145 3.42 39.35 -0.93
N TYR A 146 2.17 39.79 -0.69
CA TYR A 146 1.09 38.89 -0.31
C TYR A 146 0.80 37.82 -1.36
N VAL A 147 0.76 38.17 -2.65
CA VAL A 147 0.54 37.20 -3.72
C VAL A 147 1.69 36.21 -3.82
N ASN A 148 2.93 36.66 -3.67
CA ASN A 148 4.10 35.79 -3.69
C ASN A 148 4.11 34.83 -2.49
N ASP A 149 3.78 35.31 -1.29
CA ASP A 149 3.60 34.49 -0.10
C ASP A 149 2.54 33.39 -0.30
N VAL A 150 1.40 33.75 -0.90
CA VAL A 150 0.32 32.79 -1.18
C VAL A 150 0.79 31.75 -2.18
N ARG A 151 1.50 32.14 -3.26
CA ARG A 151 2.08 31.19 -4.22
C ARG A 151 3.05 30.22 -3.56
N GLU A 152 4.01 30.73 -2.80
CA GLU A 152 5.03 29.90 -2.15
C GLU A 152 4.39 28.92 -1.14
N GLU A 153 3.41 29.37 -0.35
CA GLU A 153 2.72 28.51 0.61
C GLU A 153 1.86 27.41 -0.06
N LEU A 154 1.29 27.70 -1.24
CA LEU A 154 0.51 26.76 -2.02
C LEU A 154 1.41 25.75 -2.75
N ASP A 155 2.50 26.21 -3.36
CA ASP A 155 3.50 25.35 -4.00
C ASP A 155 4.12 24.38 -2.99
N GLY A 156 4.51 24.89 -1.82
CA GLY A 156 5.01 24.06 -0.72
C GLY A 156 3.98 23.02 -0.25
N TYR A 157 2.70 23.40 -0.15
CA TYR A 157 1.64 22.47 0.22
C TYR A 157 1.45 21.35 -0.80
N ILE A 158 1.43 21.68 -2.09
CA ILE A 158 1.27 20.68 -3.16
C ILE A 158 2.45 19.71 -3.15
N TYR A 159 3.66 20.24 -3.02
CA TYR A 159 4.87 19.42 -2.91
C TYR A 159 4.83 18.47 -1.71
N ASP A 160 4.50 18.96 -0.52
CA ASP A 160 4.40 18.15 0.69
C ASP A 160 3.36 17.03 0.55
N ARG A 161 2.19 17.35 -0.03
CA ARG A 161 1.13 16.36 -0.31
C ARG A 161 1.60 15.28 -1.28
N GLU A 162 2.26 15.65 -2.39
CA GLU A 162 2.83 14.69 -3.34
C GLU A 162 3.84 13.77 -2.65
N TYR A 163 4.73 14.35 -1.84
CA TYR A 163 5.75 13.61 -1.10
C TYR A 163 5.13 12.60 -0.13
N GLU A 164 4.13 12.99 0.67
CA GLU A 164 3.43 12.11 1.60
C GLU A 164 2.78 10.92 0.90
N ILE A 165 2.12 11.16 -0.25
CA ILE A 165 1.50 10.11 -1.06
C ILE A 165 2.56 9.12 -1.57
N GLN A 166 3.70 9.62 -2.07
CA GLN A 166 4.80 8.78 -2.55
C GLN A 166 5.47 7.96 -1.44
N GLN A 167 5.63 8.54 -0.24
CA GLN A 167 6.16 7.83 0.92
C GLN A 167 5.21 6.71 1.34
N ARG A 168 3.91 7.01 1.44
CA ARG A 168 2.90 6.00 1.77
C ARG A 168 2.86 4.87 0.75
N LEU A 169 2.91 5.18 -0.54
CA LEU A 169 3.00 4.17 -1.60
C LEU A 169 4.23 3.28 -1.43
N THR A 170 5.38 3.88 -1.09
CA THR A 170 6.63 3.14 -0.90
C THR A 170 6.53 2.14 0.24
N VAL A 171 5.91 2.53 1.37
CA VAL A 171 5.65 1.63 2.50
C VAL A 171 4.70 0.49 2.11
N LEU A 172 3.59 0.81 1.44
CA LEU A 172 2.61 -0.20 1.01
C LEU A 172 3.21 -1.23 0.05
N LEU A 173 4.02 -0.78 -0.92
CA LEU A 173 4.74 -1.68 -1.83
C LEU A 173 5.77 -2.54 -1.09
N ALA A 174 6.47 -1.98 -0.10
CA ALA A 174 7.41 -2.74 0.71
C ALA A 174 6.71 -3.83 1.54
N ASN A 175 5.58 -3.50 2.16
CA ASN A 175 4.76 -4.47 2.90
C ASN A 175 4.27 -5.60 1.97
N PHE A 176 3.76 -5.26 0.80
CA PHE A 176 3.35 -6.27 -0.18
C PHE A 176 4.50 -7.16 -0.65
N LYS A 177 5.69 -6.58 -0.86
CA LYS A 177 6.89 -7.38 -1.18
C LYS A 177 7.23 -8.37 -0.08
N ASN A 178 7.15 -7.95 1.18
CA ASN A 178 7.46 -8.80 2.32
C ASN A 178 6.45 -9.94 2.44
N ASP A 179 5.17 -9.67 2.24
CA ASP A 179 4.14 -10.71 2.23
C ASP A 179 4.36 -11.73 1.11
N LEU A 180 4.70 -11.28 -0.11
CA LEU A 180 5.06 -12.19 -1.20
C LEU A 180 6.28 -13.06 -0.83
N PHE A 181 7.27 -12.48 -0.17
CA PHE A 181 8.43 -13.24 0.26
C PHE A 181 8.09 -14.27 1.35
N ALA A 182 7.23 -13.93 2.30
CA ALA A 182 6.70 -14.87 3.29
C ALA A 182 5.93 -16.01 2.62
N LEU A 183 5.05 -15.68 1.65
CA LEU A 183 4.32 -16.67 0.85
C LEU A 183 5.26 -17.60 0.07
N SER A 184 6.31 -17.07 -0.57
CA SER A 184 7.33 -17.88 -1.24
C SER A 184 7.97 -18.89 -0.28
N ARG A 185 8.38 -18.44 0.91
CA ARG A 185 8.97 -19.32 1.94
C ARG A 185 8.00 -20.39 2.41
N GLN A 186 6.75 -20.02 2.64
CA GLN A 186 5.67 -20.94 3.00
C GLN A 186 5.45 -22.00 1.92
N LEU A 187 5.43 -21.62 0.65
CA LEU A 187 5.31 -22.58 -0.47
C LEU A 187 6.53 -23.50 -0.60
N ARG A 188 7.73 -23.06 -0.18
CA ARG A 188 8.90 -23.95 -0.08
C ARG A 188 8.72 -25.01 1.00
N VAL A 189 8.12 -24.67 2.14
CA VAL A 189 7.77 -25.67 3.19
C VAL A 189 6.80 -26.71 2.61
N VAL A 190 5.77 -26.27 1.90
CA VAL A 190 4.84 -27.15 1.17
C VAL A 190 5.59 -28.09 0.22
N SER A 191 6.53 -27.57 -0.58
CA SER A 191 7.34 -28.38 -1.48
C SER A 191 8.19 -29.43 -0.73
N LYS A 192 8.73 -29.10 0.45
CA LYS A 192 9.46 -30.06 1.29
C LYS A 192 8.55 -31.14 1.87
N ILE A 193 7.32 -30.80 2.24
CA ILE A 193 6.31 -31.77 2.67
C ILE A 193 5.96 -32.72 1.52
N ASP A 194 5.77 -32.20 0.31
CA ASP A 194 5.48 -33.02 -0.88
C ASP A 194 6.60 -34.03 -1.17
N LEU A 195 7.87 -33.59 -1.17
CA LEU A 195 9.03 -34.47 -1.37
C LEU A 195 9.18 -35.52 -0.25
N LEU A 196 8.83 -35.16 0.98
CA LEU A 196 8.82 -36.09 2.10
C LEU A 196 7.75 -37.16 1.92
N MET A 197 6.53 -36.78 1.52
CA MET A 197 5.43 -37.71 1.30
C MET A 197 5.77 -38.71 0.18
N GLU A 198 6.37 -38.23 -0.92
CA GLU A 198 6.87 -39.10 -2.00
C GLU A 198 7.93 -40.09 -1.48
N GLU A 199 8.86 -39.64 -0.64
CA GLU A 199 9.88 -40.52 -0.04
C GLU A 199 9.25 -41.59 0.86
N LEU A 200 8.25 -41.22 1.66
CA LEU A 200 7.53 -42.15 2.54
C LEU A 200 6.78 -43.24 1.76
N GLN A 201 6.27 -42.92 0.56
CA GLN A 201 5.64 -43.94 -0.29
C GLN A 201 6.65 -45.02 -0.71
N ASN A 202 7.87 -44.61 -1.04
CA ASN A 202 8.93 -45.49 -1.55
C ASN A 202 9.68 -46.27 -0.47
N GLU A 203 9.54 -45.90 0.81
CA GLU A 203 10.20 -46.57 1.92
C GLU A 203 9.42 -47.81 2.41
N ASN A 204 10.15 -48.84 2.86
CA ASN A 204 9.57 -50.08 3.40
C ASN A 204 9.14 -49.90 4.86
N ILE A 205 8.00 -49.23 5.04
CA ILE A 205 7.41 -48.84 6.32
C ILE A 205 5.97 -49.36 6.37
N SER A 206 5.44 -49.64 7.56
CA SER A 206 4.05 -50.10 7.70
C SER A 206 3.04 -49.05 7.19
N VAL A 207 1.90 -49.53 6.71
CA VAL A 207 0.82 -48.68 6.19
C VAL A 207 0.29 -47.74 7.29
N GLU A 208 0.20 -48.22 8.52
CA GLU A 208 -0.24 -47.45 9.68
C GLU A 208 0.69 -46.28 9.99
N GLU A 209 2.01 -46.49 9.93
CA GLU A 209 2.99 -45.44 10.15
C GLU A 209 2.98 -44.39 9.04
N LYS A 210 2.77 -44.80 7.79
CA LYS A 210 2.54 -43.87 6.67
C LYS A 210 1.27 -43.06 6.89
N ALA A 211 0.16 -43.70 7.26
CA ALA A 211 -1.12 -43.03 7.51
C ALA A 211 -1.01 -41.98 8.63
N ASN A 212 -0.30 -42.28 9.73
CA ASN A 212 -0.09 -41.35 10.83
C ASN A 212 0.61 -40.06 10.38
N ILE A 213 1.64 -40.16 9.54
CA ILE A 213 2.31 -38.96 9.01
C ILE A 213 1.43 -38.20 8.03
N TYR A 214 0.70 -38.91 7.16
CA TYR A 214 -0.18 -38.28 6.18
C TYR A 214 -1.31 -37.49 6.86
N ASN A 215 -1.85 -38.01 7.97
CA ASN A 215 -2.89 -37.35 8.76
C ASN A 215 -2.42 -36.02 9.36
N ILE A 216 -1.11 -35.83 9.59
CA ILE A 216 -0.53 -34.57 10.06
C ILE A 216 -0.11 -33.68 8.86
N ALA A 217 0.58 -34.26 7.87
CA ALA A 217 1.19 -33.54 6.77
C ALA A 217 0.18 -32.94 5.78
N VAL A 218 -0.93 -33.65 5.49
CA VAL A 218 -1.93 -33.20 4.51
C VAL A 218 -2.69 -31.96 5.00
N PRO A 219 -3.21 -31.90 6.23
CA PRO A 219 -3.82 -30.69 6.76
C PRO A 219 -2.87 -29.48 6.72
N ILE A 220 -1.63 -29.64 7.21
CA ILE A 220 -0.60 -28.58 7.18
C ILE A 220 -0.40 -28.08 5.76
N LYS A 221 -0.17 -28.98 4.81
CA LYS A 221 0.02 -28.64 3.39
C LYS A 221 -1.18 -27.87 2.83
N ASN A 222 -2.40 -28.27 3.16
CA ASN A 222 -3.60 -27.63 2.65
C ASN A 222 -3.78 -26.23 3.27
N SER A 223 -3.50 -26.07 4.56
CA SER A 223 -3.49 -24.76 5.23
C SER A 223 -2.45 -23.83 4.61
N LEU A 224 -1.18 -24.27 4.52
CA LEU A 224 -0.10 -23.49 3.92
C LEU A 224 -0.29 -23.18 2.42
N LYS A 225 -1.28 -23.76 1.74
CA LYS A 225 -1.63 -23.38 0.35
C LYS A 225 -2.75 -22.35 0.27
N LYS A 226 -3.53 -22.21 1.33
CA LYS A 226 -4.78 -21.43 1.34
C LYS A 226 -4.66 -20.12 2.12
N GLU A 227 -3.95 -20.15 3.23
CA GLU A 227 -3.94 -19.09 4.24
C GLU A 227 -2.51 -18.68 4.60
N MET A 228 -2.33 -17.46 5.10
CA MET A 228 -1.05 -17.00 5.63
C MET A 228 -0.61 -17.85 6.82
N PHE A 229 0.69 -18.05 6.96
CA PHE A 229 1.29 -18.78 8.07
C PHE A 229 0.86 -18.24 9.44
N THR A 230 0.50 -19.14 10.37
CA THR A 230 0.08 -18.79 11.74
C THR A 230 0.86 -19.60 12.78
N SER A 231 0.84 -19.14 14.04
CA SER A 231 1.44 -19.87 15.17
C SER A 231 0.83 -21.26 15.38
N ALA A 232 -0.45 -21.46 15.08
CA ALA A 232 -1.05 -22.80 15.13
C ALA A 232 -0.44 -23.75 14.07
N MET A 233 -0.05 -23.23 12.90
CA MET A 233 0.66 -24.02 11.90
C MET A 233 2.09 -24.33 12.33
N GLU A 234 2.75 -23.43 13.06
CA GLU A 234 4.09 -23.64 13.64
C GLU A 234 4.14 -24.90 14.52
N GLU A 235 3.18 -25.04 15.43
CA GLU A 235 3.09 -26.18 16.35
C GLU A 235 2.88 -27.49 15.58
N ASN A 236 1.95 -27.50 14.63
CA ASN A 236 1.66 -28.67 13.80
C ASN A 236 2.89 -29.09 12.95
N ILE A 237 3.61 -28.12 12.38
CA ILE A 237 4.85 -28.39 11.62
C ILE A 237 5.94 -28.94 12.55
N SER A 238 6.04 -28.41 13.76
CA SER A 238 7.01 -28.87 14.76
C SER A 238 6.72 -30.31 15.19
N GLU A 239 5.45 -30.66 15.43
CA GLU A 239 5.01 -32.02 15.71
C GLU A 239 5.32 -32.98 14.55
N LEU A 240 5.06 -32.56 13.31
CA LEU A 240 5.43 -33.32 12.12
C LEU A 240 6.94 -33.59 12.10
N ILE A 241 7.77 -32.57 12.31
CA ILE A 241 9.24 -32.72 12.31
C ILE A 241 9.69 -33.71 13.38
N ILE A 242 9.15 -33.62 14.61
CA ILE A 242 9.49 -34.54 15.71
C ILE A 242 9.10 -35.97 15.35
N THR A 243 7.88 -36.17 14.85
CA THR A 243 7.36 -37.48 14.42
C THR A 243 8.24 -38.12 13.35
N LEU A 244 8.71 -37.33 12.38
CA LEU A 244 9.60 -37.79 11.32
C LEU A 244 10.97 -38.22 11.83
N PHE A 245 11.55 -37.51 12.80
CA PHE A 245 12.82 -37.92 13.40
C PHE A 245 12.68 -39.22 14.19
N MET A 246 11.62 -39.36 15.00
CA MET A 246 11.33 -40.60 15.73
C MET A 246 11.15 -41.78 14.77
N LEU A 247 10.40 -41.60 13.69
CA LEU A 247 10.24 -42.63 12.67
C LEU A 247 11.58 -43.00 12.04
N ALA A 248 12.35 -42.01 11.59
CA ALA A 248 13.63 -42.25 10.92
C ALA A 248 14.63 -43.01 11.79
N GLU A 249 14.59 -42.82 13.11
CA GLU A 249 15.36 -43.60 14.07
C GLU A 249 14.86 -45.04 14.19
N ARG A 250 13.55 -45.23 14.38
CA ARG A 250 12.94 -46.55 14.53
C ARG A 250 13.19 -47.44 13.29
N VAL A 251 12.98 -46.91 12.10
CA VAL A 251 13.15 -47.67 10.83
C VAL A 251 14.56 -47.57 10.26
N LYS A 252 15.47 -46.86 10.94
CA LYS A 252 16.86 -46.62 10.51
C LYS A 252 16.99 -46.06 9.08
N SER A 253 16.00 -45.30 8.60
CA SER A 253 16.05 -44.69 7.26
C SER A 253 16.89 -43.42 7.25
N ARG A 254 17.97 -43.45 6.46
CA ARG A 254 18.79 -42.27 6.17
C ARG A 254 18.04 -41.25 5.31
N LYS A 255 17.14 -41.69 4.44
CA LYS A 255 16.42 -40.82 3.50
C LYS A 255 15.37 -39.98 4.21
N ILE A 256 14.55 -40.60 5.07
CA ILE A 256 13.57 -39.88 5.90
C ILE A 256 14.28 -38.88 6.81
N ARG A 257 15.39 -39.29 7.45
CA ARG A 257 16.21 -38.38 8.27
C ARG A 257 16.71 -37.17 7.48
N LYS A 258 17.13 -37.38 6.23
CA LYS A 258 17.57 -36.28 5.35
C LYS A 258 16.41 -35.33 5.04
N ARG A 259 15.23 -35.86 4.67
CA ARG A 259 14.03 -35.04 4.39
C ARG A 259 13.54 -34.28 5.62
N ALA A 260 13.55 -34.90 6.79
CA ALA A 260 13.21 -34.24 8.05
C ALA A 260 14.17 -33.07 8.38
N LYS A 261 15.48 -33.24 8.12
CA LYS A 261 16.46 -32.14 8.25
C LYS A 261 16.21 -31.01 7.26
N GLU A 262 15.96 -31.33 5.99
CA GLU A 262 15.65 -30.32 4.96
C GLU A 262 14.38 -29.54 5.29
N LEU A 263 13.33 -30.22 5.75
CA LEU A 263 12.10 -29.59 6.24
C LEU A 263 12.40 -28.68 7.43
N LYS A 264 13.08 -29.18 8.46
CA LYS A 264 13.45 -28.39 9.65
C LYS A 264 14.25 -27.14 9.30
N MET A 265 15.22 -27.23 8.39
CA MET A 265 15.99 -26.05 7.95
C MET A 265 15.12 -25.02 7.22
N THR A 266 14.22 -25.48 6.35
CA THR A 266 13.31 -24.59 5.61
C THR A 266 12.31 -23.92 6.55
N VAL A 267 11.85 -24.65 7.56
CA VAL A 267 10.92 -24.19 8.59
C VAL A 267 11.58 -23.18 9.53
N ASN A 268 12.80 -23.44 9.99
CA ASN A 268 13.56 -22.47 10.78
C ASN A 268 13.73 -21.13 10.03
N TYR A 269 14.01 -21.21 8.72
CA TYR A 269 14.09 -20.02 7.87
C TYR A 269 12.75 -19.27 7.79
N LEU A 270 11.61 -19.97 7.81
CA LEU A 270 10.28 -19.35 7.90
C LEU A 270 10.07 -18.67 9.27
N PHE A 271 10.44 -19.34 10.37
CA PHE A 271 10.17 -18.87 11.74
C PHE A 271 11.06 -17.69 12.20
N GLU A 272 12.34 -17.67 11.81
CA GLU A 272 13.29 -16.60 12.18
C GLU A 272 12.90 -15.21 11.65
N GLU A 273 12.01 -15.12 10.66
CA GLU A 273 11.46 -13.85 10.17
C GLU A 273 10.03 -13.59 10.68
N TYR A 274 9.20 -14.62 10.86
CA TYR A 274 7.88 -14.45 11.46
C TYR A 274 7.97 -13.78 12.84
N SER A 275 8.96 -14.20 13.64
CA SER A 275 9.27 -13.61 14.96
C SER A 275 9.90 -12.20 14.92
N LYS A 276 10.25 -11.67 13.75
CA LYS A 276 10.76 -10.30 13.57
C LYS A 276 9.70 -9.32 13.07
N HIS A 277 8.58 -9.83 12.56
CA HIS A 277 7.50 -9.04 11.95
C HIS A 277 6.20 -9.04 12.78
N HIS A 278 6.19 -9.76 13.91
CA HIS A 278 5.17 -9.77 14.96
C HIS A 278 5.82 -9.53 16.32
#